data_AF-A0A158NX43-F1
#
_entry.id   AF-A0A158NX43-F1
#
_cell.length_a   1.000
_cell.length_b   1.000
_cell.length_c   1.000
_cell.angle_alpha   90.00
_cell.angle_beta   90.00
_cell.angle_gamma   90.00
#
_symmetry.space_group_name_H-M   'P 1'
#
loop_
_entity.id
_entity.type
_entity.pdbx_description
1 polymer ?
#
loop_
_entity_poly.entity_id
_entity_poly.type
_entity_poly.pdbx_seq_one_letter_code
_entity_poly.pdbx_strand_id
1 'polypeptide(L)'
;MSFHSERTKVETNKMNDIDITSDFTRLKVSVLEKASRISATTKVDRITIGPQSTLYEEDSNKADNIENEQNSCNIKSPQITIISPKHNMVATSNGIHFSVNKIDAESELQRKEEVWKVIDRRIQHMNENVRVIQEQMANSRSSMARERERRSEEKLAYFLAEEERLAEQEEIKRRHEQQLQAQRAQEQKEKLEREMEEYRRRMKEKERLMKTVSVHRDQFTAKYCDLVALSKTCKDQQAFSAIFTANNTMIRDMFQRIEAIDEKIRNGELVAADENLIESLVCHFSDILNVFRIETEKINAQYEAELARKAQAANLIQSVEETDNIPVSNAILCQQPDESNVVENKEDDSSNVITNQEAIVTSVNEVVAPSVSDPQLEETTKNSACKKGG
;
A
#
# COMPACT_ATOMS: atom_id res chain seq x y z
N MET A 1 29.09 -24.98 -9.20
CA MET A 1 27.72 -24.82 -9.73
C MET A 1 27.00 -26.14 -9.58
N SER A 2 25.88 -26.20 -8.84
CA SER A 2 24.99 -27.37 -8.81
C SER A 2 23.59 -26.88 -8.50
N PHE A 3 22.60 -27.42 -9.22
CA PHE A 3 21.18 -27.19 -8.96
C PHE A 3 20.55 -28.51 -8.54
N HIS A 4 19.84 -28.51 -7.41
CA HIS A 4 18.65 -29.32 -7.24
C HIS A 4 17.67 -28.57 -6.33
N SER A 5 16.38 -28.75 -6.60
CA SER A 5 15.26 -28.16 -5.88
C SER A 5 14.34 -29.29 -5.46
N GLU A 6 13.80 -29.26 -4.24
CA GLU A 6 12.52 -29.91 -4.00
C GLU A 6 11.64 -29.26 -2.90
N ARG A 7 10.45 -28.85 -3.36
CA ARG A 7 9.12 -28.99 -2.72
C ARG A 7 8.93 -28.64 -1.23
N THR A 8 8.36 -27.45 -1.04
CA THR A 8 7.05 -27.23 -0.36
C THR A 8 6.62 -28.17 0.77
N LYS A 9 6.41 -27.57 1.96
CA LYS A 9 5.15 -27.70 2.68
C LYS A 9 4.64 -26.32 3.10
N VAL A 10 3.35 -26.07 2.85
CA VAL A 10 2.60 -25.05 3.59
C VAL A 10 2.12 -25.74 4.87
N GLU A 11 2.44 -25.17 6.02
CA GLU A 11 1.84 -25.59 7.29
C GLU A 11 1.12 -24.39 7.92
N THR A 12 -0.05 -24.67 8.48
CA THR A 12 -1.08 -23.66 8.76
C THR A 12 -0.76 -22.78 9.97
N ASN A 13 -1.36 -21.59 9.98
CA ASN A 13 -1.46 -20.70 11.13
C ASN A 13 -1.55 -21.46 12.47
N LYS A 14 -0.44 -21.48 13.20
CA LYS A 14 -0.46 -21.58 14.66
C LYS A 14 0.01 -20.25 15.20
N MET A 15 -0.80 -19.70 16.08
CA MET A 15 -0.49 -18.52 16.86
C MET A 15 0.83 -18.79 17.58
N ASN A 16 1.85 -17.96 17.33
CA ASN A 16 3.12 -18.07 18.05
C ASN A 16 2.82 -17.78 19.52
N ASP A 17 2.78 -18.83 20.32
CA ASP A 17 2.68 -18.74 21.77
C ASP A 17 3.97 -18.08 22.26
N ILE A 18 3.88 -16.80 22.63
CA ILE A 18 5.05 -16.04 23.10
C ILE A 18 5.32 -16.54 24.52
N ASP A 19 6.15 -17.57 24.62
CA ASP A 19 6.59 -18.16 25.87
C ASP A 19 7.46 -17.17 26.67
N ILE A 20 6.78 -16.28 27.39
CA ILE A 20 7.37 -15.29 28.31
C ILE A 20 8.29 -15.97 29.34
N THR A 21 8.04 -17.24 29.67
CA THR A 21 8.87 -18.05 30.57
C THR A 21 10.24 -18.40 29.96
N SER A 22 10.32 -18.59 28.64
CA SER A 22 11.58 -18.78 27.90
C SER A 22 12.43 -17.51 27.92
N ASP A 23 11.85 -16.35 27.56
CA ASP A 23 12.58 -15.07 27.59
C ASP A 23 12.98 -14.65 29.02
N PHE A 24 12.14 -14.92 30.03
CA PHE A 24 12.50 -14.67 31.43
C PHE A 24 13.66 -15.57 31.91
N THR A 25 13.74 -16.80 31.41
CA THR A 25 14.87 -17.72 31.68
C THR A 25 16.14 -17.23 30.99
N ARG A 26 16.04 -16.81 29.73
CA ARG A 26 17.15 -16.24 28.94
C ARG A 26 17.66 -14.92 29.54
N LEU A 27 16.78 -14.08 30.08
CA LEU A 27 17.11 -12.87 30.83
C LEU A 27 17.88 -13.20 32.11
N LYS A 28 17.40 -14.16 32.92
CA LYS A 28 18.10 -14.61 34.15
C LYS A 28 19.52 -15.10 33.85
N VAL A 29 19.69 -15.92 32.81
CA VAL A 29 21.03 -16.40 32.39
C VAL A 29 21.91 -15.22 31.95
N SER A 30 21.40 -14.28 31.15
CA SER A 30 22.17 -13.10 30.71
C SER A 30 22.57 -12.17 31.87
N VAL A 31 21.71 -12.00 32.88
CA VAL A 31 22.03 -11.22 34.09
C VAL A 31 23.12 -11.91 34.92
N LEU A 32 23.01 -13.23 35.14
CA LEU A 32 24.02 -14.02 35.83
C LEU A 32 25.36 -14.04 35.08
N GLU A 33 25.33 -14.13 33.75
CA GLU A 33 26.54 -14.10 32.93
C GLU A 33 27.23 -12.71 32.99
N LYS A 34 26.45 -11.61 32.94
CA LYS A 34 26.99 -10.25 33.13
C LYS A 34 27.60 -10.07 34.52
N ALA A 35 26.92 -10.53 35.58
CA ALA A 35 27.44 -10.49 36.94
C ALA A 35 28.73 -11.33 37.09
N SER A 36 28.75 -12.53 36.52
CA SER A 36 29.93 -13.40 36.50
C SER A 36 31.12 -12.77 35.76
N ARG A 37 30.88 -12.15 34.59
CA ARG A 37 31.90 -11.41 33.83
C ARG A 37 32.48 -10.25 34.65
N ILE A 38 31.65 -9.47 35.36
CA ILE A 38 32.10 -8.38 36.25
C ILE A 38 32.98 -8.93 37.39
N SER A 39 32.55 -10.01 38.05
CA SER A 39 33.32 -10.67 39.13
C SER A 39 34.59 -11.37 38.65
N ALA A 40 34.70 -11.70 37.36
CA ALA A 40 35.87 -12.33 36.76
C ALA A 40 36.92 -11.33 36.24
N THR A 41 36.49 -10.17 35.73
CA THR A 41 37.41 -9.10 35.29
C THR A 41 37.83 -8.18 36.44
N THR A 42 36.98 -8.00 37.45
CA THR A 42 37.28 -7.16 38.62
C THR A 42 37.80 -8.02 39.75
N LYS A 43 39.09 -7.90 40.08
CA LYS A 43 39.65 -8.54 41.28
C LYS A 43 39.21 -7.73 42.51
N VAL A 44 38.04 -8.05 43.07
CA VAL A 44 37.37 -7.27 44.14
C VAL A 44 38.07 -7.45 45.49
N ASP A 45 39.25 -6.84 45.63
CA ASP A 45 40.05 -6.82 46.87
C ASP A 45 39.63 -5.67 47.83
N ARG A 46 38.83 -4.70 47.33
CA ARG A 46 38.23 -3.62 48.14
C ARG A 46 36.84 -3.25 47.65
N ILE A 47 35.90 -3.14 48.59
CA ILE A 47 34.59 -2.51 48.41
C ILE A 47 34.71 -1.07 48.91
N THR A 48 34.62 -0.10 48.01
CA THR A 48 34.69 1.33 48.36
C THR A 48 33.28 1.92 48.48
N ILE A 49 32.91 2.36 49.69
CA ILE A 49 31.66 3.11 49.93
C ILE A 49 32.02 4.56 50.19
N GLY A 50 31.85 5.44 49.20
CA GLY A 50 32.09 6.88 49.34
C GLY A 50 32.13 7.63 48.00
N PRO A 51 31.58 8.85 47.92
CA PRO A 51 31.45 9.57 46.65
C PRO A 51 32.67 10.46 46.34
N GLN A 52 33.81 9.85 45.96
CA GLN A 52 34.79 10.45 45.06
C GLN A 52 35.52 9.34 44.29
N SER A 53 35.45 9.38 42.96
CA SER A 53 36.29 8.56 42.07
C SER A 53 36.35 9.23 40.69
N THR A 54 37.45 9.94 40.44
CA THR A 54 37.80 10.48 39.13
C THR A 54 39.07 9.79 38.66
N LEU A 55 38.96 9.01 37.58
CA LEU A 55 40.10 8.37 36.93
C LEU A 55 40.80 9.41 36.04
N TYR A 56 42.05 9.72 36.35
CA TYR A 56 43.00 10.40 35.46
C TYR A 56 44.39 9.83 35.72
N GLU A 57 45.04 9.32 34.68
CA GLU A 57 46.50 9.18 34.66
C GLU A 57 47.06 10.48 34.04
N GLU A 58 47.92 11.18 34.77
CA GLU A 58 49.08 11.88 34.19
C GLU A 58 50.09 12.24 35.29
N ASP A 59 51.37 12.33 34.91
CA ASP A 59 52.49 12.50 35.83
C ASP A 59 52.51 13.89 36.49
N SER A 60 52.73 13.93 37.81
CA SER A 60 53.61 14.97 38.39
C SER A 60 54.23 14.54 39.73
N ASN A 61 55.56 14.54 39.77
CA ASN A 61 56.30 14.43 41.02
C ASN A 61 56.20 15.75 41.80
N LYS A 62 55.37 15.80 42.85
CA LYS A 62 55.52 16.76 43.96
C LYS A 62 54.70 16.40 45.21
N ALA A 63 55.32 15.62 46.09
CA ALA A 63 54.87 15.46 47.47
C ALA A 63 55.43 16.59 48.35
N ASP A 64 54.97 17.83 48.11
CA ASP A 64 55.31 18.98 48.95
C ASP A 64 54.56 18.85 50.30
N ASN A 65 55.14 18.09 51.24
CA ASN A 65 54.65 17.92 52.61
C ASN A 65 54.83 19.21 53.43
N ILE A 66 53.88 20.15 53.33
CA ILE A 66 53.91 21.42 54.07
C ILE A 66 53.42 21.26 55.53
N GLU A 67 53.97 20.29 56.26
CA GLU A 67 53.74 20.13 57.71
C GLU A 67 54.97 19.53 58.42
N ASN A 68 56.05 20.33 58.56
CA ASN A 68 56.89 20.42 59.78
C ASN A 68 58.08 21.38 59.54
N GLU A 69 57.85 22.69 59.62
CA GLU A 69 58.95 23.66 59.80
C GLU A 69 58.64 24.64 60.96
N GLN A 70 59.70 25.03 61.67
CA GLN A 70 59.74 26.12 62.66
C GLN A 70 58.95 25.98 63.97
N ASN A 71 58.94 24.79 64.58
CA ASN A 71 58.95 24.70 66.06
C ASN A 71 60.35 25.01 66.64
N SER A 72 60.97 26.08 66.13
CA SER A 72 62.25 26.60 66.61
C SER A 72 62.01 27.45 67.86
N CYS A 73 61.97 26.80 69.02
CA CYS A 73 61.98 27.45 70.35
C CYS A 73 63.33 28.16 70.61
N ASN A 74 63.64 29.16 69.79
CA ASN A 74 64.83 29.99 69.89
C ASN A 74 64.64 31.00 71.01
N ILE A 75 64.72 30.50 72.24
CA ILE A 75 64.82 31.31 73.45
C ILE A 75 66.16 32.04 73.39
N LYS A 76 66.16 33.16 72.66
CA LYS A 76 67.15 34.21 72.85
C LYS A 76 66.96 34.71 74.28
N SER A 77 67.74 34.15 75.20
CA SER A 77 67.94 34.74 76.50
C SER A 77 68.28 36.22 76.29
N PRO A 78 67.57 37.15 76.91
CA PRO A 78 67.91 38.56 76.77
C PRO A 78 69.33 38.72 77.29
N GLN A 79 70.25 39.12 76.42
CA GLN A 79 71.57 39.55 76.86
C GLN A 79 71.35 40.73 77.80
N ILE A 80 71.50 40.49 79.10
CA ILE A 80 71.58 41.55 80.09
C ILE A 80 72.89 42.27 79.77
N THR A 81 72.82 43.31 78.95
CA THR A 81 73.92 44.23 78.75
C THR A 81 74.16 44.92 80.07
N ILE A 82 75.08 44.39 80.88
CA ILE A 82 75.55 45.02 82.12
C ILE A 82 76.38 46.24 81.71
N ILE A 83 75.69 47.30 81.31
CA ILE A 83 76.24 48.65 81.23
C ILE A 83 76.55 49.02 82.67
N SER A 84 77.81 48.87 83.05
CA SER A 84 78.26 49.17 84.41
C SER A 84 77.98 50.64 84.73
N PRO A 85 77.16 50.94 85.76
CA PRO A 85 77.03 52.30 86.24
C PRO A 85 78.37 52.69 86.85
N LYS A 86 79.18 53.46 86.11
CA LYS A 86 80.37 54.10 86.68
C LYS A 86 79.88 54.96 87.85
N HIS A 87 80.22 54.57 89.08
CA HIS A 87 80.03 55.40 90.27
C HIS A 87 80.99 56.59 90.22
N ASN A 88 80.63 57.57 89.39
CA ASN A 88 81.21 58.91 89.44
C ASN A 88 80.78 59.55 90.76
N MET A 89 81.61 59.42 91.80
CA MET A 89 81.49 60.24 93.01
C MET A 89 81.84 61.71 92.67
N VAL A 90 80.87 62.42 92.10
CA VAL A 90 80.87 63.88 92.04
C VAL A 90 80.06 64.36 93.23
N ALA A 91 80.78 64.78 94.28
CA ALA A 91 80.18 65.31 95.50
C ALA A 91 79.68 66.76 95.28
N THR A 92 78.53 66.92 94.64
CA THR A 92 77.78 68.19 94.62
C THR A 92 76.87 68.28 95.85
N SER A 93 77.30 69.06 96.83
CA SER A 93 76.55 69.30 98.08
C SER A 93 75.31 70.18 97.86
N ASN A 94 74.19 69.57 97.46
CA ASN A 94 72.86 70.15 97.54
C ASN A 94 71.85 69.08 97.95
N GLY A 95 71.19 69.26 99.10
CA GLY A 95 70.42 68.21 99.77
C GLY A 95 69.03 67.99 99.18
N ILE A 96 68.89 66.99 98.31
CA ILE A 96 67.60 66.39 97.94
C ILE A 96 67.67 64.89 98.18
N HIS A 97 67.14 64.43 99.32
CA HIS A 97 67.00 63.00 99.61
C HIS A 97 65.85 62.41 98.77
N PHE A 98 66.19 61.72 97.69
CA PHE A 98 65.24 60.84 97.00
C PHE A 98 64.95 59.61 97.87
N SER A 99 63.68 59.40 98.21
CA SER A 99 63.24 58.19 98.91
C SER A 99 63.18 57.01 97.93
N VAL A 100 63.82 55.89 98.28
CA VAL A 100 63.80 54.64 97.50
C VAL A 100 62.35 54.21 97.24
N ASN A 101 61.51 54.23 98.28
CA ASN A 101 60.07 53.93 98.21
C ASN A 101 59.32 54.78 97.16
N LYS A 102 59.77 56.00 96.86
CA LYS A 102 59.18 56.84 95.80
C LYS A 102 59.59 56.33 94.42
N ILE A 103 60.86 55.98 94.23
CA ILE A 103 61.38 55.42 92.97
C ILE A 103 60.69 54.09 92.66
N ASP A 104 60.53 53.23 93.66
CA ASP A 104 59.82 51.94 93.53
C ASP A 104 58.34 52.15 93.16
N ALA A 105 57.66 53.10 93.80
CA ALA A 105 56.26 53.43 93.50
C ALA A 105 56.07 54.05 92.10
N GLU A 106 57.02 54.87 91.65
CA GLU A 106 57.01 55.49 90.31
C GLU A 106 57.32 54.47 89.21
N SER A 107 58.27 53.56 89.46
CA SER A 107 58.59 52.40 88.60
C SER A 107 57.40 51.44 88.48
N GLU A 108 56.75 51.10 89.61
CA GLU A 108 55.55 50.26 89.62
C GLU A 108 54.34 50.92 88.93
N LEU A 109 54.25 52.26 88.93
CA LEU A 109 53.25 53.00 88.16
C LEU A 109 53.54 52.92 86.65
N GLN A 110 54.78 53.14 86.23
CA GLN A 110 55.21 53.02 84.83
C GLN A 110 54.99 51.58 84.32
N ARG A 111 55.38 50.57 85.09
CA ARG A 111 55.16 49.15 84.76
C ARG A 111 53.67 48.83 84.57
N LYS A 112 52.79 49.39 85.39
CA LYS A 112 51.33 49.27 85.22
C LYS A 112 50.86 49.94 83.92
N GLU A 113 51.33 51.14 83.61
CA GLU A 113 50.98 51.86 82.37
C GLU A 113 51.44 51.10 81.12
N GLU A 114 52.63 50.49 81.13
CA GLU A 114 53.12 49.63 80.05
C GLU A 114 52.26 48.37 79.88
N VAL A 115 51.87 47.71 80.99
CA VAL A 115 50.97 46.56 80.95
C VAL A 115 49.60 46.94 80.36
N TRP A 116 49.03 48.10 80.74
CA TRP A 116 47.79 48.60 80.12
C TRP A 116 47.97 48.84 78.61
N LYS A 117 49.04 49.52 78.17
CA LYS A 117 49.35 49.72 76.74
C LYS A 117 49.50 48.42 75.96
N VAL A 118 50.02 47.35 76.57
CA VAL A 118 50.12 46.01 75.96
C VAL A 118 48.74 45.33 75.88
N ILE A 119 47.91 45.46 76.92
CA ILE A 119 46.53 44.96 76.94
C ILE A 119 45.68 45.65 75.87
N ASP A 120 45.72 46.98 75.79
CA ASP A 120 44.95 47.76 74.81
C ASP A 120 45.31 47.42 73.37
N ARG A 121 46.62 47.31 73.06
CA ARG A 121 47.09 46.86 71.74
C ARG A 121 46.60 45.44 71.41
N ARG A 122 46.55 44.54 72.40
CA ARG A 122 46.03 43.18 72.21
C ARG A 122 44.51 43.16 72.01
N ILE A 123 43.76 44.03 72.68
CA ILE A 123 42.31 44.20 72.47
C ILE A 123 42.05 44.76 71.06
N GLN A 124 42.79 45.79 70.64
CA GLN A 124 42.70 46.35 69.28
C GLN A 124 42.98 45.28 68.21
N HIS A 125 44.07 44.51 68.35
CA HIS A 125 44.41 43.41 67.43
C HIS A 125 43.35 42.29 67.43
N MET A 126 42.75 41.99 68.59
CA MET A 126 41.67 41.00 68.68
C MET A 126 40.41 41.48 67.95
N ASN A 127 40.02 42.75 68.12
CA ASN A 127 38.89 43.35 67.43
C ASN A 127 39.12 43.43 65.90
N GLU A 128 40.34 43.76 65.48
CA GLU A 128 40.74 43.73 64.06
C GLU A 128 40.62 42.33 63.48
N ASN A 129 41.18 41.32 64.14
CA ASN A 129 41.06 39.91 63.72
C ASN A 129 39.59 39.47 63.61
N VAL A 130 38.73 39.86 64.56
CA VAL A 130 37.29 39.57 64.51
C VAL A 130 36.63 40.21 63.28
N ARG A 131 36.97 41.46 62.95
CA ARG A 131 36.48 42.14 61.73
C ARG A 131 36.94 41.42 60.46
N VAL A 132 38.23 41.12 60.35
CA VAL A 132 38.81 40.41 59.19
C VAL A 132 38.17 39.02 59.00
N ILE A 133 37.96 38.27 60.08
CA ILE A 133 37.30 36.96 60.03
C ILE A 133 35.83 37.09 59.61
N GLN A 134 35.10 38.10 60.09
CA GLN A 134 33.71 38.37 59.66
C GLN A 134 33.63 38.74 58.18
N GLU A 135 34.55 39.59 57.69
CA GLU A 135 34.64 39.98 56.28
C GLU A 135 34.99 38.78 55.39
N GLN A 136 35.98 37.98 55.77
CA GLN A 136 36.34 36.74 55.06
C GLN A 136 35.16 35.76 55.00
N MET A 137 34.40 35.59 56.09
CA MET A 137 33.18 34.78 56.08
C MET A 137 32.09 35.35 55.14
N ALA A 138 31.90 36.67 55.12
CA ALA A 138 30.92 37.32 54.24
C ALA A 138 31.31 37.18 52.76
N ASN A 139 32.58 37.44 52.43
CA ASN A 139 33.12 37.29 51.08
C ASN A 139 33.08 35.84 50.60
N SER A 140 33.43 34.87 51.46
CA SER A 140 33.30 33.43 51.18
C SER A 140 31.85 33.02 50.90
N ARG A 141 30.89 33.46 51.74
CA ARG A 141 29.46 33.21 51.53
C ARG A 141 28.94 33.82 50.22
N SER A 142 29.34 35.05 49.90
CA SER A 142 28.97 35.75 48.66
C SER A 142 29.54 35.07 47.41
N SER A 143 30.80 34.61 47.48
CA SER A 143 31.44 33.86 46.40
C SER A 143 30.75 32.51 46.16
N MET A 144 30.49 31.75 47.24
CA MET A 144 29.74 30.48 47.17
C MET A 144 28.28 30.67 46.71
N ALA A 145 27.67 31.84 46.88
CA ALA A 145 26.34 32.11 46.34
C ALA A 145 26.39 32.25 44.81
N ARG A 146 27.22 33.18 44.31
CA ARG A 146 27.43 33.41 42.87
C ARG A 146 27.90 32.17 42.11
N GLU A 147 28.76 31.35 42.72
CA GLU A 147 29.23 30.10 42.12
C GLU A 147 28.16 28.99 42.08
N ARG A 148 27.13 29.04 42.93
CA ARG A 148 25.95 28.16 42.80
C ARG A 148 25.00 28.66 41.71
N GLU A 149 24.82 29.98 41.63
CA GLU A 149 24.01 30.67 40.63
C GLU A 149 24.53 30.38 39.21
N ARG A 150 25.82 30.67 38.95
CA ARG A 150 26.50 30.34 37.68
C ARG A 150 26.35 28.86 37.29
N ARG A 151 26.57 27.94 38.24
CA ARG A 151 26.40 26.48 38.00
C ARG A 151 24.94 26.05 37.80
N SER A 152 23.97 26.88 38.17
CA SER A 152 22.54 26.65 37.92
C SER A 152 22.16 27.16 36.54
N GLU A 153 22.64 28.36 36.17
CA GLU A 153 22.48 28.97 34.85
C GLU A 153 23.11 28.10 33.75
N GLU A 154 24.35 27.64 33.93
CA GLU A 154 25.04 26.77 32.97
C GLU A 154 24.32 25.42 32.76
N LYS A 155 23.72 24.86 33.81
CA LYS A 155 22.90 23.65 33.70
C LYS A 155 21.58 23.91 32.97
N LEU A 156 20.93 25.03 33.27
CA LEU A 156 19.69 25.42 32.60
C LEU A 156 19.93 25.66 31.10
N ALA A 157 21.00 26.38 30.75
CA ALA A 157 21.40 26.59 29.36
C ALA A 157 21.72 25.27 28.64
N TYR A 158 22.42 24.34 29.30
CA TYR A 158 22.68 23.00 28.76
C TYR A 158 21.39 22.20 28.52
N PHE A 159 20.45 22.20 29.48
CA PHE A 159 19.18 21.49 29.32
C PHE A 159 18.31 22.09 28.21
N LEU A 160 18.23 23.43 28.10
CA LEU A 160 17.48 24.10 27.04
C LEU A 160 18.07 23.80 25.63
N ALA A 161 19.40 23.79 25.50
CA ALA A 161 20.05 23.46 24.23
C ALA A 161 19.84 21.99 23.82
N GLU A 162 19.83 21.05 24.78
CA GLU A 162 19.52 19.63 24.50
C GLU A 162 18.02 19.41 24.21
N GLU A 163 17.13 20.17 24.86
CA GLU A 163 15.68 20.17 24.56
C GLU A 163 15.40 20.68 23.14
N GLU A 164 16.02 21.80 22.73
CA GLU A 164 15.95 22.32 21.36
C GLU A 164 16.48 21.29 20.34
N ARG A 165 17.66 20.70 20.60
CA ARG A 165 18.26 19.67 19.74
C ARG A 165 17.39 18.41 19.63
N LEU A 166 16.67 18.04 20.68
CA LEU A 166 15.71 16.92 20.67
C LEU A 166 14.45 17.27 19.88
N ALA A 167 13.90 18.48 20.06
CA ALA A 167 12.74 18.97 19.32
C ALA A 167 13.01 19.07 17.81
N GLU A 168 14.17 19.58 17.39
CA GLU A 168 14.60 19.55 15.99
C GLU A 168 14.66 18.12 15.45
N GLN A 169 15.25 17.20 16.21
CA GLN A 169 15.40 15.80 15.80
C GLN A 169 14.05 15.07 15.71
N GLU A 170 13.08 15.42 16.55
CA GLU A 170 11.70 14.92 16.46
C GLU A 170 10.94 15.53 15.27
N GLU A 171 11.04 16.84 15.05
CA GLU A 171 10.42 17.51 13.90
C GLU A 171 10.96 16.99 12.56
N ILE A 172 12.25 16.69 12.46
CA ILE A 172 12.85 16.04 11.28
C ILE A 172 12.27 14.62 11.07
N LYS A 173 12.17 13.80 12.13
CA LYS A 173 11.54 12.46 12.04
C LYS A 173 10.09 12.56 11.60
N ARG A 174 9.31 13.48 12.21
CA ARG A 174 7.90 13.73 11.92
C ARG A 174 7.68 14.14 10.47
N ARG A 175 8.51 15.04 9.93
CA ARG A 175 8.48 15.43 8.51
C ARG A 175 8.83 14.28 7.57
N HIS A 176 9.88 13.52 7.90
CA HIS A 176 10.28 12.35 7.09
C HIS A 176 9.20 11.27 7.06
N GLU A 177 8.57 10.96 8.20
CA GLU A 177 7.46 10.02 8.26
C GLU A 177 6.24 10.53 7.48
N GLN A 178 5.87 11.81 7.60
CA GLN A 178 4.77 12.38 6.81
C GLN A 178 5.06 12.32 5.29
N GLN A 179 6.29 12.59 4.87
CA GLN A 179 6.70 12.44 3.47
C GLN A 179 6.58 10.99 2.99
N LEU A 180 7.02 10.03 3.81
CA LEU A 180 6.96 8.60 3.49
C LEU A 180 5.52 8.05 3.48
N GLN A 181 4.65 8.54 4.36
CA GLN A 181 3.21 8.24 4.34
C GLN A 181 2.54 8.83 3.08
N ALA A 182 2.86 10.08 2.72
CA ALA A 182 2.36 10.72 1.51
C ALA A 182 2.81 10.00 0.23
N GLN A 183 4.08 9.56 0.16
CA GLN A 183 4.61 8.76 -0.94
C GLN A 183 3.84 7.43 -1.08
N ARG A 184 3.66 6.67 0.01
CA ARG A 184 2.90 5.41 -0.02
C ARG A 184 1.46 5.61 -0.49
N ALA A 185 0.80 6.69 -0.06
CA ALA A 185 -0.55 7.03 -0.49
C ALA A 185 -0.60 7.40 -1.99
N GLN A 186 0.41 8.11 -2.51
CA GLN A 186 0.54 8.42 -3.93
C GLN A 186 0.79 7.15 -4.76
N GLU A 187 1.68 6.25 -4.34
CA GLU A 187 1.96 4.97 -5.01
C GLU A 187 0.71 4.07 -5.07
N GLN A 188 -0.05 4.01 -3.97
CA GLN A 188 -1.33 3.28 -3.94
C GLN A 188 -2.38 3.90 -4.87
N LYS A 189 -2.50 5.23 -4.89
CA LYS A 189 -3.42 5.94 -5.79
C LYS A 189 -3.05 5.70 -7.26
N GLU A 190 -1.78 5.86 -7.62
CA GLU A 190 -1.30 5.68 -8.99
C GLU A 190 -1.47 4.22 -9.46
N LYS A 191 -1.23 3.24 -8.57
CA LYS A 191 -1.52 1.83 -8.84
C LYS A 191 -3.01 1.61 -9.15
N LEU A 192 -3.92 2.14 -8.31
CA LEU A 192 -5.36 2.02 -8.51
C LEU A 192 -5.82 2.71 -9.81
N GLU A 193 -5.25 3.87 -10.13
CA GLU A 193 -5.53 4.60 -11.36
C GLU A 193 -5.07 3.83 -12.61
N ARG A 194 -3.90 3.18 -12.57
CA ARG A 194 -3.43 2.26 -13.62
C ARG A 194 -4.33 1.02 -13.76
N GLU A 195 -4.74 0.41 -12.66
CA GLU A 195 -5.65 -0.76 -12.68
C GLU A 195 -7.04 -0.40 -13.26
N MET A 196 -7.59 0.77 -12.92
CA MET A 196 -8.84 1.27 -13.51
C MET A 196 -8.71 1.61 -15.01
N GLU A 197 -7.58 2.19 -15.44
CA GLU A 197 -7.34 2.50 -16.85
C GLU A 197 -7.11 1.23 -17.69
N GLU A 198 -6.43 0.21 -17.17
CA GLU A 198 -6.35 -1.10 -17.81
C GLU A 198 -7.73 -1.76 -17.92
N TYR A 199 -8.53 -1.76 -16.86
CA TYR A 199 -9.90 -2.28 -16.91
C TYR A 199 -10.75 -1.55 -17.96
N ARG A 200 -10.67 -0.21 -17.99
CA ARG A 200 -11.33 0.64 -18.99
C ARG A 200 -10.91 0.31 -20.42
N ARG A 201 -9.63 0.00 -20.67
CA ARG A 201 -9.13 -0.44 -21.99
C ARG A 201 -9.68 -1.80 -22.37
N ARG A 202 -9.59 -2.80 -21.49
CA ARG A 202 -10.11 -4.16 -21.72
C ARG A 202 -11.61 -4.16 -22.01
N MET A 203 -12.39 -3.31 -21.32
CA MET A 203 -13.82 -3.14 -21.60
C MET A 203 -14.08 -2.56 -23.00
N LYS A 204 -13.37 -1.49 -23.41
CA LYS A 204 -13.47 -0.93 -24.76
C LYS A 204 -13.03 -1.92 -25.85
N GLU A 205 -12.02 -2.72 -25.58
CA GLU A 205 -11.55 -3.76 -26.49
C GLU A 205 -12.59 -4.87 -26.67
N LYS A 206 -13.20 -5.35 -25.58
CA LYS A 206 -14.30 -6.32 -25.61
C LYS A 206 -15.54 -5.77 -26.33
N GLU A 207 -15.89 -4.49 -26.10
CA GLU A 207 -16.98 -3.81 -26.81
C GLU A 207 -16.71 -3.72 -28.32
N ARG A 208 -15.51 -3.30 -28.72
CA ARG A 208 -15.07 -3.25 -30.13
C ARG A 208 -15.15 -4.63 -30.78
N LEU A 209 -14.57 -5.64 -30.13
CA LEU A 209 -14.52 -7.02 -30.61
C LEU A 209 -15.92 -7.61 -30.80
N MET A 210 -16.79 -7.47 -29.80
CA MET A 210 -18.20 -7.88 -29.89
C MET A 210 -18.88 -7.21 -31.08
N LYS A 211 -18.67 -5.90 -31.28
CA LYS A 211 -19.27 -5.15 -32.39
C LYS A 211 -18.78 -5.62 -33.76
N THR A 212 -17.48 -5.89 -33.97
CA THR A 212 -17.00 -6.42 -35.26
C THR A 212 -17.55 -7.82 -35.52
N VAL A 213 -17.51 -8.70 -34.50
CA VAL A 213 -17.97 -10.09 -34.63
C VAL A 213 -19.46 -10.14 -34.97
N SER A 214 -20.31 -9.32 -34.33
CA SER A 214 -21.73 -9.21 -34.70
C SER A 214 -21.94 -8.82 -36.17
N VAL A 215 -21.17 -7.85 -36.70
CA VAL A 215 -21.28 -7.43 -38.10
C VAL A 215 -20.94 -8.58 -39.08
N HIS A 216 -19.89 -9.36 -38.82
CA HIS A 216 -19.57 -10.52 -39.65
C HIS A 216 -20.57 -11.67 -39.47
N ARG A 217 -21.12 -11.85 -38.27
CA ARG A 217 -22.16 -12.84 -37.97
C ARG A 217 -23.46 -12.55 -38.74
N ASP A 218 -23.81 -11.28 -38.89
CA ASP A 218 -24.94 -10.84 -39.72
C ASP A 218 -24.64 -10.95 -41.22
N GLN A 219 -23.40 -10.66 -41.66
CA GLN A 219 -22.96 -10.91 -43.05
C GLN A 219 -23.01 -12.40 -43.43
N PHE A 220 -22.61 -13.30 -42.53
CA PHE A 220 -22.73 -14.75 -42.73
C PHE A 220 -24.20 -15.17 -42.87
N THR A 221 -25.05 -14.66 -41.97
CA THR A 221 -26.51 -14.90 -41.99
C THR A 221 -27.13 -14.44 -43.31
N ALA A 222 -26.77 -13.24 -43.79
CA ALA A 222 -27.24 -12.72 -45.07
C ALA A 222 -26.82 -13.61 -46.26
N LYS A 223 -25.55 -14.04 -46.33
CA LYS A 223 -25.08 -14.96 -47.39
C LYS A 223 -25.79 -16.31 -47.37
N TYR A 224 -26.19 -16.81 -46.20
CA TYR A 224 -27.05 -18.01 -46.12
C TYR A 224 -28.46 -17.74 -46.65
N CYS A 225 -29.06 -16.59 -46.33
CA CYS A 225 -30.33 -16.19 -46.93
C CYS A 225 -30.23 -16.07 -48.46
N ASP A 226 -29.13 -15.56 -49.00
CA ASP A 226 -28.85 -15.52 -50.45
C ASP A 226 -28.79 -16.94 -51.06
N LEU A 227 -28.14 -17.90 -50.39
CA LEU A 227 -28.09 -19.31 -50.82
C LEU A 227 -29.48 -19.96 -50.83
N VAL A 228 -30.30 -19.67 -49.81
CA VAL A 228 -31.70 -20.14 -49.71
C VAL A 228 -32.61 -19.45 -50.73
N ALA A 229 -32.33 -18.21 -51.12
CA ALA A 229 -33.02 -17.54 -52.22
C ALA A 229 -32.63 -18.14 -53.58
N LEU A 230 -31.33 -18.34 -53.82
CA LEU A 230 -30.77 -18.90 -55.04
C LEU A 230 -31.34 -20.30 -55.36
N SER A 231 -31.49 -21.16 -54.35
CA SER A 231 -32.09 -22.50 -54.56
C SER A 231 -33.50 -22.44 -55.15
N LYS A 232 -34.30 -21.43 -54.77
CA LYS A 232 -35.66 -21.20 -55.30
C LYS A 232 -35.68 -20.63 -56.72
N THR A 233 -34.53 -20.23 -57.26
CA THR A 233 -34.37 -19.74 -58.65
C THR A 233 -33.82 -20.80 -59.60
N CYS A 234 -33.48 -21.99 -59.10
CA CYS A 234 -33.08 -23.12 -59.94
C CYS A 234 -34.31 -23.81 -60.55
N LYS A 235 -34.28 -24.08 -61.85
CA LYS A 235 -35.37 -24.75 -62.59
C LYS A 235 -35.32 -26.28 -62.46
N ASP A 236 -34.13 -26.84 -62.21
CA ASP A 236 -33.95 -28.25 -61.87
C ASP A 236 -33.51 -28.39 -60.41
N GLN A 237 -34.48 -28.70 -59.56
CA GLN A 237 -34.27 -28.91 -58.12
C GLN A 237 -33.45 -30.18 -57.83
N GLN A 238 -33.47 -31.18 -58.71
CA GLN A 238 -32.71 -32.43 -58.53
C GLN A 238 -31.22 -32.19 -58.82
N ALA A 239 -30.90 -31.45 -59.89
CA ALA A 239 -29.54 -31.01 -60.18
C ALA A 239 -29.00 -30.07 -59.10
N PHE A 240 -29.81 -29.13 -58.58
CA PHE A 240 -29.42 -28.29 -57.44
C PHE A 240 -29.13 -29.12 -56.18
N SER A 241 -29.96 -30.12 -55.90
CA SER A 241 -29.78 -31.03 -54.75
C SER A 241 -28.47 -31.82 -54.81
N ALA A 242 -27.99 -32.18 -56.01
CA ALA A 242 -26.68 -32.83 -56.19
C ALA A 242 -25.52 -31.89 -55.79
N ILE A 243 -25.54 -30.63 -56.24
CA ILE A 243 -24.53 -29.62 -55.86
C ILE A 243 -24.59 -29.33 -54.36
N PHE A 244 -25.80 -29.23 -53.80
CA PHE A 244 -25.97 -29.05 -52.36
C PHE A 244 -25.38 -30.21 -51.57
N THR A 245 -25.66 -31.45 -51.99
CA THR A 245 -25.12 -32.66 -51.37
C THR A 245 -23.58 -32.69 -51.41
N ALA A 246 -22.97 -32.26 -52.51
CA ALA A 246 -21.51 -32.20 -52.64
C ALA A 246 -20.84 -31.17 -51.70
N ASN A 247 -21.53 -30.07 -51.35
CA ASN A 247 -21.01 -29.00 -50.49
C ASN A 247 -21.50 -29.07 -49.03
N ASN A 248 -22.49 -29.93 -48.73
CA ASN A 248 -23.17 -30.04 -47.44
C ASN A 248 -22.22 -30.17 -46.23
N THR A 249 -21.17 -30.99 -46.36
CA THR A 249 -20.17 -31.20 -45.29
C THR A 249 -19.44 -29.92 -44.90
N MET A 250 -19.01 -29.12 -45.89
CA MET A 250 -18.32 -27.85 -45.67
C MET A 250 -19.27 -26.76 -45.16
N ILE A 251 -20.49 -26.70 -45.69
CA ILE A 251 -21.54 -25.79 -45.20
C ILE A 251 -21.84 -26.06 -43.72
N ARG A 252 -22.01 -27.33 -43.33
CA ARG A 252 -22.28 -27.73 -41.94
C ARG A 252 -21.12 -27.42 -40.99
N ASP A 253 -19.87 -27.64 -41.42
CA ASP A 253 -18.68 -27.31 -40.61
C ASP A 253 -18.58 -25.79 -40.35
N MET A 254 -18.92 -24.95 -41.33
CA MET A 254 -19.01 -23.50 -41.12
C MET A 254 -20.13 -23.12 -40.13
N PHE A 255 -21.31 -23.75 -40.22
CA PHE A 255 -22.40 -23.52 -39.25
C PHE A 255 -21.97 -23.87 -37.82
N GLN A 256 -21.34 -25.03 -37.61
CA GLN A 256 -20.87 -25.46 -36.28
C GLN A 256 -19.82 -24.49 -35.69
N ARG A 257 -19.01 -23.85 -36.54
CA ARG A 257 -18.07 -22.79 -36.10
C ARG A 257 -18.79 -21.48 -35.75
N ILE A 258 -19.83 -21.10 -36.50
CA ILE A 258 -20.66 -19.93 -36.16
C ILE A 258 -21.45 -20.18 -34.86
N GLU A 259 -22.00 -21.37 -34.65
CA GLU A 259 -22.67 -21.76 -33.40
C GLU A 259 -21.72 -21.66 -32.19
N ALA A 260 -20.47 -22.09 -32.34
CA ALA A 260 -19.44 -21.94 -31.30
C ALA A 260 -19.06 -20.46 -31.03
N ILE A 261 -19.14 -19.59 -32.03
CA ILE A 261 -18.93 -18.14 -31.86
C ILE A 261 -20.17 -17.49 -31.20
N ASP A 262 -21.38 -17.88 -31.58
CA ASP A 262 -22.64 -17.45 -30.93
C ASP A 262 -22.66 -17.87 -29.43
N GLU A 263 -22.06 -19.00 -29.06
CA GLU A 263 -21.85 -19.38 -27.65
C GLU A 263 -20.83 -18.47 -26.94
N LYS A 264 -19.70 -18.17 -27.58
CA LYS A 264 -18.72 -17.19 -27.05
C LYS A 264 -19.30 -15.78 -26.92
N ILE A 265 -20.23 -15.40 -27.80
CA ILE A 265 -20.99 -14.14 -27.67
C ILE A 265 -21.85 -14.19 -26.40
N ARG A 266 -22.62 -15.27 -26.17
CA ARG A 266 -23.45 -15.45 -24.96
C ARG A 266 -22.64 -15.40 -23.67
N ASN A 267 -21.51 -16.11 -23.61
CA ASN A 267 -20.64 -16.12 -22.43
C ASN A 267 -19.78 -14.84 -22.30
N GLY A 268 -19.65 -14.07 -23.39
CA GLY A 268 -18.73 -12.93 -23.46
C GLY A 268 -17.24 -13.33 -23.46
N GLU A 269 -16.92 -14.49 -24.02
CA GLU A 269 -15.59 -15.14 -24.05
C GLU A 269 -14.86 -14.94 -25.39
N LEU A 270 -15.33 -14.00 -26.22
CA LEU A 270 -14.68 -13.63 -27.48
C LEU A 270 -13.22 -13.18 -27.26
N VAL A 271 -12.31 -13.69 -28.09
CA VAL A 271 -10.92 -13.23 -28.20
C VAL A 271 -10.63 -12.74 -29.63
N ALA A 272 -9.56 -11.97 -29.83
CA ALA A 272 -9.20 -11.43 -31.16
C ALA A 272 -9.01 -12.49 -32.26
N ALA A 273 -8.74 -13.76 -31.91
CA ALA A 273 -8.73 -14.86 -32.87
C ALA A 273 -10.12 -15.15 -33.48
N ASP A 274 -11.21 -14.88 -32.75
CA ASP A 274 -12.58 -15.11 -33.20
C ASP A 274 -13.03 -14.08 -34.26
N GLU A 275 -12.48 -12.85 -34.21
CA GLU A 275 -12.69 -11.81 -35.23
C GLU A 275 -12.15 -12.27 -36.60
N ASN A 276 -10.91 -12.76 -36.61
CA ASN A 276 -10.26 -13.30 -37.80
C ASN A 276 -10.94 -14.60 -38.30
N LEU A 277 -11.42 -15.45 -37.37
CA LEU A 277 -12.15 -16.66 -37.69
C LEU A 277 -13.49 -16.35 -38.37
N ILE A 278 -14.27 -15.40 -37.86
CA ILE A 278 -15.58 -15.09 -38.44
C ILE A 278 -15.46 -14.35 -39.79
N GLU A 279 -14.46 -13.48 -39.95
CA GLU A 279 -14.14 -12.89 -41.26
C GLU A 279 -13.79 -13.96 -42.29
N SER A 280 -12.94 -14.92 -41.93
CA SER A 280 -12.61 -16.07 -42.78
C SER A 280 -13.83 -16.92 -43.14
N LEU A 281 -14.75 -17.15 -42.20
CA LEU A 281 -16.01 -17.86 -42.46
C LEU A 281 -16.93 -17.09 -43.43
N VAL A 282 -17.04 -15.77 -43.30
CA VAL A 282 -17.81 -14.92 -44.24
C VAL A 282 -17.22 -15.00 -45.65
N CYS A 283 -15.88 -15.00 -45.77
CA CYS A 283 -15.19 -15.16 -47.06
C CYS A 283 -15.43 -16.55 -47.68
N HIS A 284 -15.16 -17.64 -46.94
CA HIS A 284 -15.35 -19.00 -47.45
C HIS A 284 -16.81 -19.28 -47.84
N PHE A 285 -17.79 -18.78 -47.07
CA PHE A 285 -19.20 -18.88 -47.45
C PHE A 285 -19.50 -18.09 -48.73
N SER A 286 -18.84 -16.95 -48.94
CA SER A 286 -18.97 -16.17 -50.18
C SER A 286 -18.43 -16.92 -51.40
N ASP A 287 -17.34 -17.67 -51.24
CA ASP A 287 -16.77 -18.48 -52.33
C ASP A 287 -17.68 -19.65 -52.68
N ILE A 288 -18.25 -20.34 -51.68
CA ILE A 288 -19.28 -21.37 -51.90
C ILE A 288 -20.50 -20.76 -52.61
N LEU A 289 -21.02 -19.62 -52.13
CA LEU A 289 -22.15 -18.93 -52.75
C LEU A 289 -21.88 -18.54 -54.22
N ASN A 290 -20.63 -18.19 -54.57
CA ASN A 290 -20.23 -17.96 -55.95
C ASN A 290 -20.27 -19.26 -56.78
N VAL A 291 -19.78 -20.39 -56.26
CA VAL A 291 -19.86 -21.71 -56.93
C VAL A 291 -21.31 -22.12 -57.19
N PHE A 292 -22.19 -22.02 -56.18
CA PHE A 292 -23.62 -22.31 -56.35
C PHE A 292 -24.26 -21.42 -57.41
N ARG A 293 -23.89 -20.13 -57.50
CA ARG A 293 -24.45 -19.21 -58.51
C ARG A 293 -24.09 -19.66 -59.93
N ILE A 294 -22.82 -19.92 -60.20
CA ILE A 294 -22.30 -20.36 -61.50
C ILE A 294 -22.96 -21.69 -61.93
N GLU A 295 -23.05 -22.66 -61.02
CA GLU A 295 -23.67 -23.95 -61.33
C GLU A 295 -25.21 -23.85 -61.47
N THR A 296 -25.88 -22.94 -60.75
CA THR A 296 -27.33 -22.67 -60.92
C THR A 296 -27.61 -22.01 -62.28
N GLU A 297 -26.79 -21.05 -62.71
CA GLU A 297 -26.88 -20.43 -64.04
C GLU A 297 -26.69 -21.47 -65.15
N LYS A 298 -25.69 -22.35 -65.01
CA LYS A 298 -25.39 -23.47 -65.91
C LYS A 298 -26.53 -24.50 -65.96
N ILE A 299 -27.10 -24.91 -64.83
CA ILE A 299 -28.28 -25.79 -64.78
C ILE A 299 -29.46 -25.12 -65.49
N ASN A 300 -29.75 -23.86 -65.19
CA ASN A 300 -30.88 -23.14 -65.79
C ASN A 300 -30.72 -23.04 -67.33
N ALA A 301 -29.50 -22.80 -67.83
CA ALA A 301 -29.22 -22.80 -69.26
C ALA A 301 -29.37 -24.20 -69.90
N GLN A 302 -28.91 -25.26 -69.22
CA GLN A 302 -29.05 -26.64 -69.70
C GLN A 302 -30.53 -27.09 -69.72
N TYR A 303 -31.30 -26.72 -68.70
CA TYR A 303 -32.73 -27.00 -68.60
C TYR A 303 -33.53 -26.36 -69.75
N GLU A 304 -33.27 -25.09 -70.06
CA GLU A 304 -33.92 -24.42 -71.20
C GLU A 304 -33.51 -25.02 -72.55
N ALA A 305 -32.24 -25.39 -72.73
CA ALA A 305 -31.79 -26.08 -73.94
C ALA A 305 -32.41 -27.48 -74.09
N GLU A 306 -32.60 -28.20 -72.99
CA GLU A 306 -33.31 -29.49 -72.93
C GLU A 306 -34.80 -29.34 -73.29
N LEU A 307 -35.45 -28.32 -72.74
CA LEU A 307 -36.85 -27.98 -73.00
C LEU A 307 -37.07 -27.58 -74.47
N ALA A 308 -36.21 -26.72 -75.01
CA ALA A 308 -36.25 -26.29 -76.42
C ALA A 308 -36.04 -27.47 -77.38
N ARG A 309 -35.11 -28.39 -77.08
CA ARG A 309 -34.87 -29.60 -77.90
C ARG A 309 -36.08 -30.54 -77.87
N LYS A 310 -36.73 -30.71 -76.70
CA LYS A 310 -37.96 -31.50 -76.55
C LYS A 310 -39.12 -30.90 -77.35
N ALA A 311 -39.29 -29.57 -77.32
CA ALA A 311 -40.30 -28.88 -78.14
C ALA A 311 -40.03 -29.05 -79.65
N GLN A 312 -38.77 -28.93 -80.09
CA GLN A 312 -38.39 -29.19 -81.49
C GLN A 312 -38.67 -30.64 -81.91
N ALA A 313 -38.36 -31.62 -81.06
CA ALA A 313 -38.63 -33.03 -81.32
C ALA A 313 -40.14 -33.33 -81.40
N ALA A 314 -40.96 -32.75 -80.52
CA ALA A 314 -42.42 -32.89 -80.56
C ALA A 314 -43.01 -32.30 -81.85
N ASN A 315 -42.59 -31.11 -82.25
CA ASN A 315 -43.01 -30.48 -83.51
C ASN A 315 -42.61 -31.33 -84.73
N LEU A 316 -41.44 -31.96 -84.70
CA LEU A 316 -40.98 -32.83 -85.78
C LEU A 316 -41.88 -34.08 -85.92
N ILE A 317 -42.24 -34.72 -84.80
CA ILE A 317 -43.14 -35.89 -84.78
C ILE A 317 -44.52 -35.50 -85.30
N GLN A 318 -45.08 -34.38 -84.85
CA GLN A 318 -46.40 -33.91 -85.29
C GLN A 318 -46.46 -33.58 -86.79
N SER A 319 -45.34 -33.18 -87.40
CA SER A 319 -45.24 -32.93 -88.85
C SER A 319 -45.24 -34.19 -89.73
N VAL A 320 -45.10 -35.39 -89.14
CA VAL A 320 -45.09 -36.68 -89.88
C VAL A 320 -46.49 -37.29 -89.99
N GLU A 321 -47.42 -36.97 -89.07
CA GLU A 321 -48.80 -37.48 -89.10
C GLU A 321 -49.71 -36.70 -90.07
N GLU A 322 -49.28 -35.55 -90.59
CA GLU A 322 -50.11 -34.66 -91.44
C GLU A 322 -49.93 -34.92 -92.96
N THR A 323 -49.25 -35.99 -93.37
CA THR A 323 -48.96 -36.31 -94.79
C THR A 323 -49.47 -37.66 -95.29
N ASP A 324 -50.48 -38.27 -94.66
CA ASP A 324 -51.14 -39.47 -95.21
C ASP A 324 -52.64 -39.52 -94.89
N ASN A 325 -53.50 -39.05 -95.82
CA ASN A 325 -54.94 -39.33 -95.81
C ASN A 325 -55.68 -38.90 -97.11
N ILE A 326 -56.86 -39.52 -97.33
CA ILE A 326 -57.91 -39.22 -98.36
C ILE A 326 -57.57 -39.73 -99.80
N PRO A 327 -58.51 -40.37 -100.58
CA PRO A 327 -59.98 -40.36 -100.45
C PRO A 327 -60.77 -41.72 -100.54
N VAL A 328 -62.08 -41.66 -100.21
CA VAL A 328 -63.22 -42.62 -100.45
C VAL A 328 -63.13 -44.07 -99.89
N SER A 329 -64.22 -44.76 -99.49
CA SER A 329 -65.67 -44.50 -99.68
C SER A 329 -66.60 -45.04 -98.58
N ASN A 330 -67.63 -44.26 -98.24
CA ASN A 330 -68.99 -44.56 -97.77
C ASN A 330 -69.37 -45.98 -97.24
N ALA A 331 -69.90 -46.05 -96.00
CA ALA A 331 -71.32 -46.34 -95.74
C ALA A 331 -71.76 -46.17 -94.25
N ILE A 332 -72.75 -45.29 -94.01
CA ILE A 332 -74.03 -45.50 -93.28
C ILE A 332 -74.09 -46.69 -92.26
N LEU A 333 -74.66 -46.62 -91.03
CA LEU A 333 -75.22 -45.58 -90.13
C LEU A 333 -75.85 -46.36 -88.92
N CYS A 334 -75.71 -45.92 -87.65
CA CYS A 334 -76.81 -45.81 -86.65
C CYS A 334 -76.38 -45.79 -85.15
N GLN A 335 -77.07 -44.90 -84.41
CA GLN A 335 -77.65 -45.08 -83.07
C GLN A 335 -76.76 -45.38 -81.83
N GLN A 336 -76.51 -44.30 -81.08
CA GLN A 336 -76.77 -44.20 -79.64
C GLN A 336 -78.29 -44.42 -79.31
N PRO A 337 -78.74 -44.61 -78.04
CA PRO A 337 -78.12 -44.09 -76.80
C PRO A 337 -78.17 -44.95 -75.50
N ASP A 338 -77.39 -44.46 -74.53
CA ASP A 338 -77.62 -44.36 -73.07
C ASP A 338 -77.80 -45.51 -72.05
N GLU A 339 -77.45 -45.11 -70.81
CA GLU A 339 -77.88 -45.57 -69.47
C GLU A 339 -77.71 -47.05 -69.02
N SER A 340 -76.63 -47.27 -68.24
CA SER A 340 -76.68 -47.43 -66.76
C SER A 340 -76.11 -48.70 -66.09
N ASN A 341 -75.35 -48.44 -65.01
CA ASN A 341 -75.25 -49.20 -63.74
C ASN A 341 -74.58 -50.60 -63.66
N VAL A 342 -74.34 -50.97 -62.39
CA VAL A 342 -73.91 -52.28 -61.82
C VAL A 342 -72.37 -52.51 -61.87
N VAL A 343 -71.58 -52.41 -60.77
CA VAL A 343 -71.54 -53.20 -59.50
C VAL A 343 -70.94 -54.60 -59.79
N GLU A 344 -69.94 -55.17 -59.11
CA GLU A 344 -69.20 -54.96 -57.82
C GLU A 344 -67.80 -55.66 -58.00
N ASN A 345 -66.76 -55.66 -57.15
CA ASN A 345 -66.64 -55.92 -55.70
C ASN A 345 -65.16 -55.71 -55.24
N LYS A 346 -64.97 -55.19 -54.00
CA LYS A 346 -64.12 -55.72 -52.88
C LYS A 346 -62.62 -56.03 -53.07
N GLU A 347 -61.75 -55.95 -52.06
CA GLU A 347 -61.54 -55.19 -50.78
C GLU A 347 -60.03 -55.48 -50.44
N ASP A 348 -59.29 -54.98 -49.44
CA ASP A 348 -59.47 -54.32 -48.13
C ASP A 348 -58.55 -53.06 -48.07
N ASP A 349 -58.19 -52.36 -46.98
CA ASP A 349 -58.26 -52.62 -45.52
C ASP A 349 -58.45 -51.29 -44.72
N SER A 350 -58.70 -51.48 -43.42
CA SER A 350 -59.03 -50.57 -42.31
C SER A 350 -57.97 -49.51 -41.92
N SER A 351 -58.16 -48.55 -40.99
CA SER A 351 -59.04 -48.51 -39.79
C SER A 351 -59.37 -47.09 -39.26
N ASN A 352 -59.89 -46.99 -38.02
CA ASN A 352 -60.68 -45.87 -37.43
C ASN A 352 -60.45 -45.80 -35.88
N VAL A 353 -60.79 -44.77 -35.07
CA VAL A 353 -61.62 -43.54 -35.25
C VAL A 353 -61.28 -42.42 -34.21
N ILE A 354 -61.56 -41.14 -34.56
CA ILE A 354 -61.88 -39.91 -33.75
C ILE A 354 -61.48 -39.76 -32.26
N THR A 355 -60.90 -38.60 -31.89
CA THR A 355 -61.31 -37.64 -30.81
C THR A 355 -60.42 -36.37 -30.90
N ASN A 356 -60.88 -35.11 -30.94
CA ASN A 356 -61.65 -34.26 -29.99
C ASN A 356 -60.82 -33.87 -28.73
N GLN A 357 -60.74 -32.60 -28.26
CA GLN A 357 -61.23 -31.30 -28.77
C GLN A 357 -60.41 -30.13 -28.14
N GLU A 358 -60.79 -28.88 -28.46
CA GLU A 358 -60.24 -27.57 -28.05
C GLU A 358 -59.77 -27.36 -26.59
N ALA A 359 -58.76 -26.50 -26.42
CA ALA A 359 -58.57 -25.67 -25.23
C ALA A 359 -57.99 -24.29 -25.61
N ILE A 360 -58.72 -23.21 -25.32
CA ILE A 360 -58.29 -21.82 -25.54
C ILE A 360 -57.79 -21.23 -24.22
N VAL A 361 -56.56 -20.71 -24.16
CA VAL A 361 -56.13 -19.65 -23.21
C VAL A 361 -55.14 -18.69 -23.90
N THR A 362 -55.21 -17.41 -23.57
CA THR A 362 -54.37 -16.32 -24.08
C THR A 362 -53.57 -15.68 -22.93
N SER A 363 -52.60 -14.81 -23.23
CA SER A 363 -51.68 -14.09 -22.33
C SER A 363 -50.69 -15.01 -21.56
N VAL A 364 -49.37 -14.77 -21.58
CA VAL A 364 -48.55 -13.56 -21.36
C VAL A 364 -48.57 -13.14 -19.89
N ASN A 365 -47.38 -13.13 -19.27
CA ASN A 365 -47.20 -12.90 -17.83
C ASN A 365 -47.70 -11.52 -17.38
N GLU A 366 -48.36 -11.52 -16.23
CA GLU A 366 -48.67 -10.33 -15.44
C GLU A 366 -47.39 -9.67 -14.91
N VAL A 367 -47.34 -8.33 -14.89
CA VAL A 367 -46.20 -7.56 -14.37
C VAL A 367 -46.33 -7.42 -12.87
N VAL A 368 -45.56 -8.22 -12.11
CA VAL A 368 -45.44 -8.09 -10.65
C VAL A 368 -44.04 -7.59 -10.29
N ALA A 369 -43.93 -6.29 -10.02
CA ALA A 369 -42.73 -5.67 -9.48
C ALA A 369 -42.83 -5.55 -7.94
N PRO A 370 -41.88 -6.09 -7.16
CA PRO A 370 -41.81 -5.82 -5.72
C PRO A 370 -41.14 -4.45 -5.48
N SER A 371 -41.92 -3.46 -5.07
CA SER A 371 -41.37 -2.19 -4.58
C SER A 371 -40.84 -2.33 -3.16
N VAL A 372 -39.57 -1.95 -2.97
CA VAL A 372 -39.00 -1.53 -1.68
C VAL A 372 -38.16 -0.27 -2.01
N SER A 373 -38.66 0.96 -1.87
CA SER A 373 -39.10 1.67 -0.65
C SER A 373 -37.92 2.14 0.21
N ASP A 374 -37.31 3.26 -0.19
CA ASP A 374 -36.46 4.08 0.68
C ASP A 374 -37.25 4.67 1.85
N PRO A 375 -36.75 4.62 3.09
CA PRO A 375 -37.27 5.39 4.21
C PRO A 375 -36.46 6.67 4.47
N GLN A 376 -37.10 7.82 4.19
CA GLN A 376 -36.87 9.13 4.81
C GLN A 376 -35.44 9.70 4.87
N LEU A 377 -35.22 10.69 3.99
CA LEU A 377 -34.69 11.98 4.46
C LEU A 377 -35.74 12.59 5.42
N GLU A 378 -35.35 13.03 6.62
CA GLU A 378 -36.20 13.87 7.48
C GLU A 378 -35.52 15.24 7.74
N GLU A 379 -36.34 16.29 7.72
CA GLU A 379 -35.89 17.69 7.70
C GLU A 379 -35.88 18.29 9.12
N THR A 380 -34.75 18.90 9.52
CA THR A 380 -34.74 19.88 10.62
C THR A 380 -34.08 21.19 10.19
N THR A 381 -34.90 22.08 9.64
CA THR A 381 -34.54 23.44 9.24
C THR A 381 -34.07 24.27 10.44
N LYS A 382 -32.96 25.01 10.32
CA LYS A 382 -32.75 26.26 11.10
C LYS A 382 -31.78 27.27 10.48
N ASN A 383 -32.35 28.00 9.53
CA ASN A 383 -32.01 29.36 9.09
C ASN A 383 -31.04 30.16 9.97
N SER A 384 -29.98 30.71 9.35
CA SER A 384 -29.42 32.01 9.71
C SER A 384 -28.95 32.71 8.44
N ALA A 385 -29.73 33.68 7.96
CA ALA A 385 -29.46 34.38 6.70
C ALA A 385 -28.59 35.63 6.92
N CYS A 386 -27.58 35.80 6.06
CA CYS A 386 -26.71 36.99 6.06
C CYS A 386 -27.48 38.29 5.79
N LYS A 387 -27.12 39.38 6.48
CA LYS A 387 -27.28 40.75 5.95
C LYS A 387 -26.39 41.79 6.65
N LYS A 388 -25.67 42.58 5.82
CA LYS A 388 -25.15 43.95 6.02
C LYS A 388 -24.49 44.28 7.37
N GLY A 389 -23.22 44.68 7.42
CA GLY A 389 -22.68 45.80 6.66
C GLY A 389 -22.43 46.98 7.61
N GLY A 390 -21.16 47.23 7.89
CA GLY A 390 -20.60 48.30 8.71
C GLY A 390 -19.11 48.36 8.43
#